data_AF-A0A354QTT7-F1
#
_entry.id   AF-A0A354QTT7-F1
#
_cell.length_a   1.000
_cell.length_b   1.000
_cell.length_c   1.000
_cell.angle_alpha   90.00
_cell.angle_beta   90.00
_cell.angle_gamma   90.00
#
_symmetry.space_group_name_H-M   'P 1'
#
loop_
_entity.id
_entity.type
_entity.pdbx_description
1 polymer ?
#
loop_
_entity_poly.entity_id
_entity_poly.type
_entity_poly.pdbx_seq_one_letter_code
_entity_poly.pdbx_strand_id
1 'polypeptide(L)'
;MADERIEILKSILLDLHHGANPEEVQEQFNKYFTGVSAIEISLMEHELMNSDTGVTFEDVMSLCNVHANLFKGAVKNVEVADTDHLGHPVQIFKQENLALRAALLRIRRLLDTYAQTDDAEMKTELEKGLMRQLDLVGQFDIHYQRKEELMFPIMEKYGHDSPPKVMWGVDDQIRELFCEAKTAAEDLSNLGIEQARATFENFAAEFEAMIFKEESILLMILLESFTQDDWLKIAEESDAYGYAIIKPAEKWMPARQSFTEAEKETAEKTGSEAAASDELVSDGTIQQIIETPDGQVTISFKPKKKKAENNFDRQTQQSFGHGYLSVEEANLILNHLPMEITFVNKEDIFQYYNDSVPADEMIFKRTPSQVGRNVELCHPPKFLDKVRRIFKALREGERDKFEMWFKSESRGKFVHVTYAAVRDEAGEFQGVLEYVQDIQPFRDIEEDFYRGVD
;
A
#
# COMPACT_ATOMS: atom_id res chain seq x y z
N MET A 1 -4.44 20.75 26.35
CA MET A 1 -3.16 20.03 26.22
C MET A 1 -2.91 19.60 24.78
N ALA A 2 -3.87 18.98 24.07
CA ALA A 2 -3.74 18.69 22.63
C ALA A 2 -3.61 19.98 21.77
N ASP A 3 -4.55 20.92 21.91
CA ASP A 3 -4.54 22.20 21.16
C ASP A 3 -3.28 23.04 21.39
N GLU A 4 -2.75 23.03 22.62
CA GLU A 4 -1.53 23.74 23.00
C GLU A 4 -0.29 23.10 22.36
N ARG A 5 -0.26 21.77 22.25
CA ARG A 5 0.78 21.06 21.51
C ARG A 5 0.68 21.31 20.01
N ILE A 6 -0.52 21.42 19.44
CA ILE A 6 -0.71 21.70 18.00
C ILE A 6 -0.13 23.06 17.62
N GLU A 7 -0.39 24.10 18.42
CA GLU A 7 0.18 25.43 18.18
C GLU A 7 1.71 25.48 18.39
N ILE A 8 2.26 24.67 19.31
CA ILE A 8 3.71 24.53 19.49
C ILE A 8 4.35 23.77 18.32
N LEU A 9 3.71 22.71 17.84
CA LEU A 9 4.18 21.98 16.66
C LEU A 9 4.17 22.91 15.45
N LYS A 10 3.09 23.66 15.25
CA LYS A 10 2.98 24.68 14.22
C LYS A 10 4.10 25.71 14.25
N SER A 11 4.42 26.26 15.42
CA SER A 11 5.50 27.25 15.53
C SER A 11 6.84 26.62 15.15
N ILE A 12 7.11 25.40 15.61
CA ILE A 12 8.32 24.63 15.29
C ILE A 12 8.45 24.41 13.77
N LEU A 13 7.37 24.04 13.10
CA LEU A 13 7.36 23.79 11.65
C LEU A 13 7.55 25.10 10.84
N LEU A 14 6.94 26.19 11.28
CA LEU A 14 7.10 27.52 10.67
C LEU A 14 8.51 28.08 10.86
N ASP A 15 9.09 27.93 12.05
CA ASP A 15 10.47 28.36 12.32
C ASP A 15 11.46 27.60 11.43
N LEU A 16 11.23 26.30 11.23
CA LEU A 16 11.96 25.47 10.29
C LEU A 16 11.84 25.96 8.84
N HIS A 17 10.62 26.29 8.40
CA HIS A 17 10.37 26.87 7.06
C HIS A 17 11.12 28.19 6.85
N HIS A 18 11.23 29.00 7.91
CA HIS A 18 11.95 30.27 7.89
C HIS A 18 13.48 30.13 8.04
N GLY A 19 14.01 28.90 8.04
CA GLY A 19 15.45 28.61 8.04
C GLY A 19 16.08 28.60 9.44
N ALA A 20 15.30 28.33 10.49
CA ALA A 20 15.84 28.13 11.83
C ALA A 20 16.83 26.96 11.90
N ASN A 21 17.76 27.02 12.86
CA ASN A 21 18.76 25.98 13.05
C ASN A 21 18.07 24.67 13.48
N PRO A 22 18.25 23.54 12.75
CA PRO A 22 17.65 22.25 13.09
C PRO A 22 17.93 21.78 14.52
N GLU A 23 19.10 22.10 15.09
CA GLU A 23 19.47 21.69 16.44
C GLU A 23 18.66 22.42 17.52
N GLU A 24 18.40 23.72 17.34
CA GLU A 24 17.60 24.53 18.29
C GLU A 24 16.14 24.10 18.27
N VAL A 25 15.63 23.81 17.07
CA VAL A 25 14.27 23.31 16.88
C VAL A 25 14.10 21.91 17.47
N GLN A 26 15.13 21.06 17.41
CA GLN A 26 15.16 19.75 18.04
C GLN A 26 15.06 19.81 19.56
N GLU A 27 15.76 20.74 20.22
CA GLU A 27 15.64 20.91 21.66
C GLU A 27 14.24 21.37 22.07
N GLN A 28 13.66 22.31 21.30
CA GLN A 28 12.30 22.79 21.53
C GLN A 28 11.28 21.67 21.35
N PHE A 29 11.42 20.86 20.30
CA PHE A 29 10.57 19.71 20.06
C PHE A 29 10.66 18.69 21.21
N ASN A 30 11.86 18.28 21.60
CA ASN A 30 12.06 17.32 22.69
C ASN A 30 11.42 17.80 24.00
N LYS A 31 11.49 19.09 24.30
CA LYS A 31 10.90 19.67 25.52
C LYS A 31 9.38 19.46 25.63
N TYR A 32 8.65 19.54 24.51
CA TYR A 32 7.18 19.50 24.51
C TYR A 32 6.58 18.17 24.03
N PHE A 33 7.36 17.38 23.28
CA PHE A 33 6.91 16.15 22.61
C PHE A 33 7.53 14.87 23.15
N THR A 34 8.28 14.90 24.25
CA THR A 34 8.78 13.67 24.89
C THR A 34 7.62 12.74 25.29
N GLY A 35 7.60 11.51 24.76
CA GLY A 35 6.64 10.46 25.12
C GLY A 35 5.28 10.56 24.41
N VAL A 36 5.19 11.36 23.36
CA VAL A 36 4.02 11.46 22.46
C VAL A 36 4.06 10.27 21.49
N SER A 37 2.91 9.65 21.22
CA SER A 37 2.86 8.54 20.25
C SER A 37 3.02 9.05 18.82
N ALA A 38 3.44 8.18 17.90
CA ALA A 38 3.59 8.58 16.50
C ALA A 38 2.24 8.95 15.87
N ILE A 39 1.15 8.31 16.32
CA ILE A 39 -0.22 8.65 15.95
C ILE A 39 -0.61 10.06 16.40
N GLU A 40 -0.30 10.45 17.64
CA GLU A 40 -0.64 11.79 18.15
C GLU A 40 0.01 12.87 17.29
N ILE A 41 1.26 12.67 16.88
CA ILE A 41 1.99 13.59 16.01
C ILE A 41 1.35 13.64 14.61
N SER A 42 1.04 12.49 14.02
CA SER A 42 0.41 12.44 12.70
C SER A 42 -0.96 13.12 12.66
N LEU A 43 -1.76 12.99 13.73
CA LEU A 43 -3.04 13.69 13.89
C LEU A 43 -2.85 15.20 13.95
N MET A 44 -1.81 15.67 14.64
CA MET A 44 -1.49 17.09 14.72
C MET A 44 -1.06 17.64 13.35
N GLU A 45 -0.28 16.89 12.57
CA GLU A 45 0.08 17.27 11.20
C GLU A 45 -1.15 17.38 10.28
N HIS A 46 -2.07 16.43 10.37
CA HIS A 46 -3.33 16.45 9.61
C HIS A 46 -4.19 17.68 9.96
N GLU A 47 -4.25 18.07 11.23
CA GLU A 47 -4.96 19.27 11.66
C GLU A 47 -4.30 20.56 11.13
N LEU A 48 -2.97 20.57 11.05
CA LEU A 48 -2.22 21.69 10.48
C LEU A 48 -2.44 21.82 8.97
N MET A 49 -2.49 20.71 8.23
CA MET A 49 -2.73 20.71 6.79
C MET A 49 -4.16 21.12 6.40
N ASN A 50 -5.13 20.90 7.28
CA ASN A 50 -6.55 21.23 7.03
C ASN A 50 -6.97 22.61 7.56
N SER A 51 -6.05 23.35 8.17
CA SER A 51 -6.31 24.71 8.68
C SER A 51 -5.94 25.78 7.65
N ASP A 52 -6.58 26.96 7.68
CA ASP A 52 -6.32 28.13 6.81
C ASP A 52 -4.93 28.79 7.08
N THR A 53 -3.91 28.00 7.36
CA THR A 53 -2.61 28.44 7.87
C THR A 53 -1.58 28.75 6.79
N GLY A 54 -1.88 28.43 5.52
CA GLY A 54 -1.02 28.78 4.39
C GLY A 54 0.24 27.92 4.23
N VAL A 55 0.39 26.85 5.02
CA VAL A 55 1.43 25.82 4.85
C VAL A 55 0.96 24.84 3.78
N THR A 56 1.70 24.72 2.68
CA THR A 56 1.32 23.87 1.55
C THR A 56 1.89 22.46 1.69
N PHE A 57 1.34 21.51 0.93
CA PHE A 57 1.85 20.15 0.83
C PHE A 57 3.35 20.10 0.42
N GLU A 58 3.78 21.04 -0.42
CA GLU A 58 5.17 21.17 -0.87
C GLU A 58 6.09 21.63 0.28
N ASP A 59 5.61 22.51 1.16
CA ASP A 59 6.36 22.97 2.33
C ASP A 59 6.60 21.81 3.32
N VAL A 60 5.58 20.98 3.57
CA VAL A 60 5.68 19.79 4.43
C VAL A 60 6.67 18.77 3.84
N MET A 61 6.62 18.54 2.53
CA MET A 61 7.56 17.66 1.82
C MET A 61 9.02 18.13 1.93
N SER A 62 9.28 19.44 1.80
CA SER A 62 10.63 20.00 1.87
C SER A 62 11.28 19.85 3.26
N LEU A 63 10.46 19.67 4.30
CA LEU A 63 10.88 19.61 5.70
C LEU A 63 10.98 18.17 6.25
N CYS A 64 10.64 17.14 5.45
CA CYS A 64 10.60 15.74 5.90
C CYS A 64 11.93 15.20 6.45
N ASN A 65 13.07 15.68 5.94
CA ASN A 65 14.39 15.25 6.44
C ASN A 65 14.69 15.81 7.83
N VAL A 66 14.16 16.98 8.18
CA VAL A 66 14.33 17.55 9.52
C VAL A 66 13.28 16.99 10.47
N HIS A 67 12.02 16.83 10.05
CA HIS A 67 10.96 16.22 10.86
C HIS A 67 11.30 14.79 11.27
N ALA A 68 11.83 13.97 10.35
CA ALA A 68 12.20 12.60 10.68
C ALA A 68 13.26 12.51 11.79
N ASN A 69 14.22 13.45 11.80
CA ASN A 69 15.23 13.55 12.84
C ASN A 69 14.63 14.03 14.17
N LEU A 70 13.62 14.91 14.13
CA LEU A 70 12.89 15.37 15.32
C LEU A 70 12.24 14.21 16.09
N PHE A 71 11.77 13.17 15.41
CA PHE A 71 11.10 12.02 16.02
C PHE A 71 12.04 10.97 16.65
N LYS A 72 13.36 11.07 16.42
CA LYS A 72 14.38 10.05 16.76
C LYS A 72 14.53 9.69 18.25
N GLY A 73 13.88 10.41 19.17
CA GLY A 73 13.90 10.12 20.61
C GLY A 73 12.59 10.34 21.37
N ALA A 74 11.51 10.72 20.68
CA ALA A 74 10.25 11.13 21.31
C ALA A 74 9.17 10.04 21.30
N VAL A 75 9.24 9.10 20.35
CA VAL A 75 8.24 8.06 20.13
C VAL A 75 8.41 6.89 21.09
N LYS A 76 7.31 6.46 21.72
CA LYS A 76 7.29 5.31 22.63
C LYS A 76 7.43 4.01 21.82
N ASN A 77 8.32 3.10 22.22
CA ASN A 77 8.39 1.77 21.61
C ASN A 77 7.11 1.00 21.91
N VAL A 78 6.43 0.52 20.86
CA VAL A 78 5.21 -0.27 20.97
C VAL A 78 5.55 -1.73 20.70
N GLU A 79 5.48 -2.55 21.75
CA GLU A 79 5.55 -4.00 21.62
C GLU A 79 4.16 -4.52 21.26
N VAL A 80 3.99 -5.01 20.03
CA VAL A 80 2.79 -5.70 19.58
C VAL A 80 3.06 -7.20 19.63
N ALA A 81 2.07 -7.99 20.04
CA ALA A 81 2.20 -9.44 20.08
C ALA A 81 2.54 -10.02 18.68
N ASP A 82 3.41 -11.03 18.65
CA ASP A 82 3.81 -11.82 17.47
C ASP A 82 4.64 -11.07 16.40
N THR A 83 5.10 -9.84 16.64
CA THR A 83 5.93 -9.10 15.67
C THR A 83 7.31 -9.72 15.43
N ASP A 84 7.80 -10.52 16.36
CA ASP A 84 9.10 -11.21 16.25
C ASP A 84 9.03 -12.45 15.34
N HIS A 85 7.82 -12.86 14.92
CA HIS A 85 7.64 -14.00 14.03
C HIS A 85 8.28 -13.73 12.66
N LEU A 86 9.06 -14.69 12.15
CA LEU A 86 9.85 -14.52 10.92
C LEU A 86 9.00 -14.27 9.66
N GLY A 87 7.75 -14.73 9.66
CA GLY A 87 6.77 -14.45 8.61
C GLY A 87 5.96 -13.17 8.77
N HIS A 88 6.10 -12.42 9.87
CA HIS A 88 5.30 -11.23 10.11
C HIS A 88 5.73 -10.10 9.15
N PRO A 89 4.79 -9.35 8.51
CA PRO A 89 5.14 -8.31 7.53
C PRO A 89 6.17 -7.29 8.02
N VAL A 90 6.02 -6.79 9.26
CA VAL A 90 7.00 -5.87 9.90
C VAL A 90 8.40 -6.47 9.96
N GLN A 91 8.52 -7.75 10.28
CA GLN A 91 9.83 -8.39 10.42
C GLN A 91 10.49 -8.60 9.05
N ILE A 92 9.70 -8.94 8.04
CA ILE A 92 10.17 -8.97 6.66
C ILE A 92 10.69 -7.59 6.24
N PHE A 93 9.90 -6.52 6.42
CA PHE A 93 10.32 -5.16 6.08
C PHE A 93 11.64 -4.75 6.75
N LYS A 94 11.80 -5.05 8.06
CA LYS A 94 13.07 -4.79 8.78
C LYS A 94 14.24 -5.60 8.21
N GLN A 95 14.04 -6.86 7.87
CA GLN A 95 15.09 -7.71 7.30
C GLN A 95 15.49 -7.26 5.88
N GLU A 96 14.52 -6.85 5.07
CA GLU A 96 14.77 -6.27 3.74
C GLU A 96 15.59 -4.98 3.87
N ASN A 97 15.20 -4.09 4.78
CA ASN A 97 15.92 -2.85 5.07
C ASN A 97 17.36 -3.10 5.54
N LEU A 98 17.59 -4.11 6.38
CA LEU A 98 18.93 -4.54 6.76
C LEU A 98 19.74 -5.07 5.55
N ALA A 99 19.12 -5.88 4.70
CA ALA A 99 19.76 -6.46 3.53
C ALA A 99 20.13 -5.39 2.48
N LEU A 100 19.24 -4.41 2.28
CA LEU A 100 19.43 -3.26 1.42
C LEU A 100 20.59 -2.38 1.90
N ARG A 101 20.64 -2.01 3.18
CA ARG A 101 21.80 -1.30 3.76
C ARG A 101 23.11 -2.05 3.56
N ALA A 102 23.11 -3.37 3.77
CA ALA A 102 24.30 -4.18 3.56
C ALA A 102 24.73 -4.20 2.08
N ALA A 103 23.81 -4.13 1.13
CA ALA A 103 24.10 -4.03 -0.29
C ALA A 103 24.70 -2.67 -0.68
N LEU A 104 24.20 -1.56 -0.12
CA LEU A 104 24.81 -0.23 -0.31
C LEU A 104 26.28 -0.20 0.13
N LEU A 105 26.58 -0.79 1.29
CA LEU A 105 27.96 -0.88 1.79
C LEU A 105 28.87 -1.69 0.85
N ARG A 106 28.35 -2.73 0.20
CA ARG A 106 29.10 -3.50 -0.80
C ARG A 106 29.35 -2.68 -2.07
N ILE A 107 28.37 -1.89 -2.52
CA ILE A 107 28.53 -0.99 -3.65
C ILE A 107 29.61 0.07 -3.37
N ARG A 108 29.57 0.74 -2.22
CA ARG A 108 30.61 1.70 -1.81
C ARG A 108 32.01 1.10 -1.88
N ARG A 109 32.19 -0.11 -1.32
CA ARG A 109 33.47 -0.84 -1.37
C ARG A 109 33.93 -1.18 -2.79
N LEU A 110 33.01 -1.54 -3.69
CA LEU A 110 33.33 -1.84 -5.08
C LEU A 110 33.77 -0.57 -5.82
N LEU A 111 33.08 0.55 -5.63
CA LEU A 111 33.47 1.86 -6.17
C LEU A 111 34.80 2.36 -5.58
N ASP A 112 35.09 2.05 -4.32
CA ASP A 112 36.38 2.30 -3.66
C ASP A 112 37.52 1.49 -4.26
N THR A 113 37.29 0.20 -4.43
CA THR A 113 38.30 -0.69 -5.01
C THR A 113 38.56 -0.33 -6.48
N TYR A 114 37.52 0.00 -7.23
CA TYR A 114 37.62 0.39 -8.64
C TYR A 114 38.47 1.66 -8.84
N ALA A 115 38.32 2.65 -7.95
CA ALA A 115 39.11 3.88 -8.01
C ALA A 115 40.60 3.68 -7.69
N GLN A 116 40.95 2.62 -6.95
CA GLN A 116 42.30 2.37 -6.46
C GLN A 116 43.11 1.38 -7.31
N THR A 117 42.46 0.69 -8.24
CA THR A 117 43.12 -0.27 -9.13
C THR A 117 43.27 0.30 -10.53
N ASP A 118 44.38 -0.03 -11.20
CA ASP A 118 44.60 0.26 -12.63
C ASP A 118 44.56 -1.00 -13.49
N ASP A 119 44.35 -2.16 -12.88
CA ASP A 119 44.27 -3.43 -13.58
C ASP A 119 42.95 -3.55 -14.35
N ALA A 120 43.05 -3.67 -15.68
CA ALA A 120 41.90 -3.70 -16.57
C ALA A 120 41.02 -4.94 -16.38
N GLU A 121 41.61 -6.11 -16.10
CA GLU A 121 40.87 -7.35 -15.88
C GLU A 121 40.10 -7.29 -14.55
N MET A 122 40.76 -6.76 -13.51
CA MET A 122 40.13 -6.51 -12.21
C MET A 122 38.98 -5.49 -12.32
N LYS A 123 39.15 -4.41 -13.10
CA LYS A 123 38.09 -3.41 -13.35
C LYS A 123 36.84 -4.04 -13.95
N THR A 124 37.01 -4.89 -14.96
CA THR A 124 35.88 -5.61 -15.58
C THR A 124 35.15 -6.52 -14.58
N GLU A 125 35.86 -7.22 -13.69
CA GLU A 125 35.21 -8.04 -12.66
C GLU A 125 34.53 -7.18 -11.57
N LEU A 126 35.10 -6.04 -11.21
CA LEU A 126 34.49 -5.07 -10.30
C LEU A 126 33.21 -4.47 -10.88
N GLU A 127 33.19 -4.12 -12.17
CA GLU A 127 31.99 -3.65 -12.89
C GLU A 127 30.88 -4.69 -12.86
N LYS A 128 31.18 -5.96 -13.15
CA LYS A 128 30.21 -7.06 -13.03
C LYS A 128 29.69 -7.20 -11.60
N GLY A 129 30.57 -7.10 -10.61
CA GLY A 129 30.21 -7.13 -9.20
C GLY A 129 29.30 -5.96 -8.81
N LEU A 130 29.60 -4.76 -9.31
CA LEU A 130 28.84 -3.54 -9.09
C LEU A 130 27.43 -3.68 -9.65
N MET A 131 27.29 -4.13 -10.90
CA MET A 131 25.98 -4.34 -11.52
C MET A 131 25.14 -5.36 -10.76
N ARG A 132 25.72 -6.48 -10.32
CA ARG A 132 25.01 -7.47 -9.49
C ARG A 132 24.51 -6.87 -8.17
N GLN A 133 25.29 -5.99 -7.53
CA GLN A 133 24.85 -5.34 -6.30
C GLN A 133 23.81 -4.25 -6.55
N LEU A 134 23.92 -3.50 -7.64
CA LEU A 134 22.91 -2.53 -8.05
C LEU A 134 21.58 -3.22 -8.38
N ASP A 135 21.60 -4.35 -9.09
CA ASP A 135 20.39 -5.15 -9.35
C ASP A 135 19.77 -5.71 -8.07
N LEU A 136 20.60 -6.08 -7.09
CA LEU A 136 20.12 -6.50 -5.77
C LEU A 136 19.46 -5.35 -5.00
N VAL A 137 20.10 -4.17 -4.97
CA VAL A 137 19.53 -2.97 -4.34
C VAL A 137 18.24 -2.56 -5.06
N GLY A 138 18.22 -2.57 -6.39
CA GLY A 138 17.07 -2.19 -7.21
C GLY A 138 15.78 -2.97 -6.93
N GLN A 139 15.86 -4.09 -6.21
CA GLN A 139 14.68 -4.78 -5.68
C GLN A 139 13.93 -3.96 -4.62
N PHE A 140 14.49 -2.85 -4.12
CA PHE A 140 13.78 -1.92 -3.23
C PHE A 140 12.46 -1.42 -3.83
N ASP A 141 12.33 -1.39 -5.17
CA ASP A 141 11.06 -1.01 -5.80
C ASP A 141 9.91 -1.96 -5.40
N ILE A 142 10.19 -3.25 -5.21
CA ILE A 142 9.22 -4.25 -4.73
C ILE A 142 8.87 -4.01 -3.24
N HIS A 143 9.84 -3.53 -2.45
CA HIS A 143 9.62 -3.11 -1.07
C HIS A 143 8.69 -1.90 -1.00
N TYR A 144 8.96 -0.88 -1.82
CA TYR A 144 8.11 0.31 -1.91
C TYR A 144 6.72 -0.01 -2.44
N GLN A 145 6.58 -0.84 -3.48
CA GLN A 145 5.26 -1.24 -3.99
C GLN A 145 4.39 -1.89 -2.90
N ARG A 146 4.94 -2.80 -2.09
CA ARG A 146 4.17 -3.39 -0.97
C ARG A 146 3.81 -2.35 0.10
N LYS A 147 4.72 -1.45 0.42
CA LYS A 147 4.45 -0.34 1.35
C LYS A 147 3.29 0.53 0.85
N GLU A 148 3.39 0.96 -0.40
CA GLU A 148 2.48 1.87 -1.11
C GLU A 148 1.10 1.25 -1.34
N GLU A 149 1.04 -0.04 -1.67
CA GLU A 149 -0.20 -0.68 -2.10
C GLU A 149 -0.87 -1.54 -1.04
N LEU A 150 -0.18 -1.92 0.04
CA LEU A 150 -0.74 -2.76 1.11
C LEU A 150 -0.86 -2.03 2.45
N MET A 151 0.10 -1.17 2.80
CA MET A 151 0.11 -0.50 4.11
C MET A 151 -0.59 0.87 4.04
N PHE A 152 -0.24 1.70 3.08
CA PHE A 152 -0.83 3.04 2.93
C PHE A 152 -2.38 3.04 2.82
N PRO A 153 -3.04 2.11 2.08
CA PRO A 153 -4.50 2.05 2.04
C PRO A 153 -5.15 1.88 3.42
N ILE A 154 -4.52 1.07 4.27
CA ILE A 154 -5.04 0.77 5.59
C ILE A 154 -4.80 1.96 6.51
N MET A 155 -3.64 2.63 6.39
CA MET A 155 -3.37 3.90 7.10
C MET A 155 -4.41 4.98 6.76
N GLU A 156 -4.70 5.17 5.47
CA GLU A 156 -5.69 6.13 4.99
C GLU A 156 -7.09 5.82 5.55
N LYS A 157 -7.47 4.54 5.60
CA LYS A 157 -8.75 4.11 6.20
C LYS A 157 -8.84 4.46 7.68
N TYR A 158 -7.72 4.46 8.40
CA TYR A 158 -7.63 4.92 9.78
C TYR A 158 -7.51 6.45 9.93
N GLY A 159 -7.56 7.20 8.82
CA GLY A 159 -7.51 8.66 8.81
C GLY A 159 -6.09 9.24 8.72
N HIS A 160 -5.09 8.45 8.35
CA HIS A 160 -3.69 8.87 8.22
C HIS A 160 -3.27 8.92 6.75
N ASP A 161 -3.80 9.87 5.98
CA ASP A 161 -3.55 10.00 4.53
C ASP A 161 -2.29 10.82 4.17
N SER A 162 -1.90 11.73 5.05
CA SER A 162 -0.83 12.69 4.80
C SER A 162 0.57 12.06 4.82
N PRO A 163 0.94 11.21 5.81
CA PRO A 163 2.25 10.55 5.79
C PRO A 163 2.45 9.62 4.58
N PRO A 164 1.49 8.74 4.21
CA PRO A 164 1.56 7.96 2.97
C PRO A 164 1.87 8.78 1.71
N LYS A 165 1.13 9.88 1.51
CA LYS A 165 1.25 10.71 0.32
C LYS A 165 2.63 11.37 0.21
N VAL A 166 3.16 11.84 1.33
CA VAL A 166 4.49 12.43 1.42
C VAL A 166 5.58 11.38 1.19
N MET A 167 5.46 10.21 1.83
CA MET A 167 6.44 9.14 1.67
C MET A 167 6.50 8.64 0.23
N TRP A 168 5.36 8.46 -0.43
CA TRP A 168 5.30 8.04 -1.84
C TRP A 168 5.98 9.06 -2.76
N GLY A 169 5.82 10.36 -2.50
CA GLY A 169 6.54 11.40 -3.24
C GLY A 169 8.07 11.28 -3.13
N VAL A 170 8.58 10.95 -1.94
CA VAL A 170 10.02 10.70 -1.74
C VAL A 170 10.44 9.36 -2.37
N ASP A 171 9.61 8.32 -2.30
CA ASP A 171 9.87 7.03 -2.93
C ASP A 171 10.06 7.18 -4.45
N ASP A 172 9.26 8.05 -5.09
CA ASP A 172 9.42 8.43 -6.50
C ASP A 172 10.76 9.11 -6.80
N GLN A 173 11.19 10.06 -5.96
CA GLN A 173 12.49 10.73 -6.11
C GLN A 173 13.65 9.75 -5.96
N ILE A 174 13.55 8.81 -5.02
CA ILE A 174 14.56 7.76 -4.81
C ILE A 174 14.66 6.85 -6.04
N ARG A 175 13.54 6.50 -6.68
CA ARG A 175 13.52 5.72 -7.93
C ARG A 175 14.25 6.44 -9.07
N GLU A 176 14.05 7.75 -9.20
CA GLU A 176 14.75 8.58 -10.19
C GLU A 176 16.26 8.62 -9.92
N LEU A 177 16.67 8.90 -8.68
CA LEU A 177 18.08 8.90 -8.26
C LEU A 177 18.75 7.53 -8.49
N PHE A 178 18.04 6.44 -8.23
CA PHE A 178 18.55 5.09 -8.50
C PHE A 178 18.79 4.86 -10.00
N CYS A 179 17.90 5.33 -10.86
CA CYS A 179 18.06 5.20 -12.31
C CYS A 179 19.28 5.99 -12.80
N GLU A 180 19.51 7.19 -12.27
CA GLU A 180 20.71 7.98 -12.54
C GLU A 180 21.98 7.25 -12.09
N ALA A 181 22.00 6.76 -10.85
CA ALA A 181 23.14 6.02 -10.30
C ALA A 181 23.43 4.73 -11.09
N LYS A 182 22.40 3.99 -11.48
CA LYS A 182 22.53 2.78 -12.30
C LYS A 182 23.08 3.10 -13.68
N THR A 183 22.55 4.13 -14.35
CA THR A 183 23.04 4.57 -15.67
C THR A 183 24.50 5.00 -15.61
N ALA A 184 24.90 5.74 -14.56
CA ALA A 184 26.28 6.16 -14.36
C ALA A 184 27.24 4.98 -14.11
N ALA A 185 26.77 3.93 -13.44
CA ALA A 185 27.52 2.70 -13.22
C ALA A 185 27.61 1.81 -14.47
N GLU A 186 26.58 1.79 -15.33
CA GLU A 186 26.59 1.08 -16.61
C GLU A 186 27.56 1.73 -17.61
N ASP A 187 27.69 3.05 -17.56
CA ASP A 187 28.58 3.84 -18.43
C ASP A 187 29.87 4.32 -17.72
N LEU A 188 30.35 3.53 -16.75
CA LEU A 188 31.47 3.86 -15.86
C LEU A 188 32.76 4.17 -16.64
N SER A 189 32.98 3.51 -17.78
CA SER A 189 34.15 3.72 -18.64
C SER A 189 34.18 5.09 -19.32
N ASN A 190 33.02 5.70 -19.59
CA ASN A 190 32.93 6.98 -20.28
C ASN A 190 32.67 8.14 -19.31
N LEU A 191 31.78 7.97 -18.34
CA LEU A 191 31.43 9.00 -17.34
C LEU A 191 32.47 9.13 -16.22
N GLY A 192 33.23 8.07 -15.96
CA GLY A 192 34.27 8.03 -14.95
C GLY A 192 33.75 7.77 -13.53
N ILE A 193 34.67 7.32 -12.68
CA ILE A 193 34.36 6.86 -11.32
C ILE A 193 33.83 7.96 -10.40
N GLU A 194 34.26 9.21 -10.57
CA GLU A 194 33.81 10.33 -9.74
C GLU A 194 32.32 10.62 -9.94
N GLN A 195 31.84 10.58 -11.19
CA GLN A 195 30.43 10.79 -11.51
C GLN A 195 29.56 9.64 -10.99
N ALA A 196 30.01 8.40 -11.16
CA ALA A 196 29.30 7.22 -10.64
C ALA A 196 29.22 7.23 -9.11
N ARG A 197 30.29 7.65 -8.42
CA ARG A 197 30.28 7.83 -6.96
C ARG A 197 29.32 8.93 -6.52
N ALA A 198 29.37 10.10 -7.17
CA ALA A 198 28.52 11.22 -6.80
C ALA A 198 27.03 10.89 -6.95
N THR A 199 26.63 10.31 -8.09
CA THR A 199 25.25 9.87 -8.33
C THR A 199 24.82 8.76 -7.38
N PHE A 200 25.69 7.78 -7.12
CA PHE A 200 25.41 6.72 -6.15
C PHE A 200 25.24 7.27 -4.72
N GLU A 201 26.09 8.17 -4.24
CA GLU A 201 25.96 8.72 -2.88
C GLU A 201 24.72 9.62 -2.73
N ASN A 202 24.32 10.35 -3.78
CA ASN A 202 23.05 11.09 -3.77
C ASN A 202 21.85 10.14 -3.56
N PHE A 203 21.81 9.04 -4.33
CA PHE A 203 20.80 7.99 -4.14
C PHE A 203 20.89 7.36 -2.75
N ALA A 204 22.09 6.95 -2.33
CA ALA A 204 22.30 6.23 -1.08
C ALA A 204 21.92 7.07 0.15
N ALA A 205 22.17 8.38 0.12
CA ALA A 205 21.80 9.28 1.20
C ALA A 205 20.27 9.36 1.40
N GLU A 206 19.51 9.61 0.34
CA GLU A 206 18.04 9.67 0.41
C GLU A 206 17.43 8.29 0.72
N PHE A 207 18.00 7.24 0.17
CA PHE A 207 17.54 5.87 0.42
C PHE A 207 17.79 5.43 1.87
N GLU A 208 18.97 5.71 2.44
CA GLU A 208 19.27 5.45 3.86
C GLU A 208 18.37 6.28 4.79
N ALA A 209 18.05 7.52 4.41
CA ALA A 209 17.11 8.36 5.12
C ALA A 209 15.68 7.78 5.08
N MET A 210 15.23 7.23 3.95
CA MET A 210 13.93 6.55 3.85
C MET A 210 13.87 5.29 4.72
N ILE A 211 14.90 4.44 4.67
CA ILE A 211 14.95 3.25 5.54
C ILE A 211 14.85 3.66 7.02
N PHE A 212 15.52 4.74 7.42
CA PHE A 212 15.39 5.28 8.78
C PHE A 212 13.96 5.73 9.11
N LYS A 213 13.30 6.47 8.20
CA LYS A 213 11.90 6.92 8.36
C LYS A 213 10.95 5.73 8.48
N GLU A 214 11.16 4.70 7.66
CA GLU A 214 10.35 3.49 7.70
C GLU A 214 10.47 2.78 9.06
N GLU A 215 11.68 2.53 9.53
CA GLU A 215 11.91 1.80 10.78
C GLU A 215 11.50 2.60 12.02
N SER A 216 11.74 3.92 12.02
CA SER A 216 11.59 4.75 13.22
C SER A 216 10.21 5.40 13.33
N ILE A 217 9.50 5.57 12.22
CA ILE A 217 8.25 6.34 12.16
C ILE A 217 7.16 5.46 11.58
N LEU A 218 7.28 5.03 10.32
CA LEU A 218 6.20 4.33 9.63
C LEU A 218 5.83 3.04 10.37
N LEU A 219 6.77 2.12 10.57
CA LEU A 219 6.51 0.85 11.23
C LEU A 219 5.96 1.04 12.65
N MET A 220 6.33 2.12 13.34
CA MET A 220 5.80 2.44 14.67
C MET A 220 4.33 2.86 14.61
N ILE A 221 3.98 3.76 13.67
CA ILE A 221 2.58 4.14 13.42
C ILE A 221 1.76 2.91 13.04
N LEU A 222 2.28 2.08 12.13
CA LEU A 222 1.58 0.88 11.68
C LEU A 222 1.32 -0.09 12.84
N LEU A 223 2.33 -0.33 13.69
CA LEU A 223 2.19 -1.21 14.86
C LEU A 223 1.16 -0.67 15.88
N GLU A 224 1.07 0.64 16.06
CA GLU A 224 0.08 1.25 16.94
C GLU A 224 -1.34 1.22 16.36
N SER A 225 -1.46 1.40 15.04
CA SER A 225 -2.76 1.59 14.38
C SER A 225 -3.39 0.29 13.86
N PHE A 226 -2.59 -0.69 13.42
CA PHE A 226 -3.11 -1.85 12.67
C PHE A 226 -3.55 -2.99 13.59
N THR A 227 -4.64 -3.63 13.21
CA THR A 227 -5.12 -4.85 13.86
C THR A 227 -4.37 -6.08 13.34
N GLN A 228 -4.48 -7.21 14.05
CA GLN A 228 -3.94 -8.49 13.54
C GLN A 228 -4.58 -8.91 12.20
N ASP A 229 -5.84 -8.56 11.97
CA ASP A 229 -6.54 -8.85 10.71
C ASP A 229 -5.97 -8.01 9.55
N ASP A 230 -5.61 -6.75 9.81
CA ASP A 230 -4.94 -5.90 8.83
C ASP A 230 -3.58 -6.48 8.44
N TRP A 231 -2.78 -6.90 9.43
CA TRP A 231 -1.49 -7.55 9.16
C TRP A 231 -1.63 -8.85 8.40
N LEU A 232 -2.68 -9.63 8.67
CA LEU A 232 -2.94 -10.88 7.95
C LEU A 232 -3.27 -10.59 6.49
N LYS A 233 -4.11 -9.59 6.24
CA LYS A 233 -4.43 -9.15 4.89
C LYS A 233 -3.17 -8.71 4.13
N ILE A 234 -2.29 -7.95 4.78
CA ILE A 234 -0.99 -7.55 4.19
C ILE A 234 -0.15 -8.78 3.87
N ALA A 235 -0.06 -9.74 4.79
CA ALA A 235 0.71 -10.97 4.58
C ALA A 235 0.15 -11.80 3.40
N GLU A 236 -1.18 -11.89 3.26
CA GLU A 236 -1.84 -12.63 2.18
C GLU A 236 -1.70 -11.95 0.82
N GLU A 237 -1.79 -10.62 0.76
CA GLU A 237 -1.69 -9.85 -0.50
C GLU A 237 -0.23 -9.58 -0.93
N SER A 238 0.76 -9.78 -0.05
CA SER A 238 2.18 -9.51 -0.34
C SER A 238 2.75 -10.31 -1.51
N ASP A 239 2.33 -11.57 -1.68
CA ASP A 239 2.81 -12.43 -2.77
C ASP A 239 2.46 -11.86 -4.16
N ALA A 240 1.35 -11.13 -4.30
CA ALA A 240 0.95 -10.51 -5.56
C ALA A 240 1.94 -9.43 -6.04
N TYR A 241 2.63 -8.77 -5.11
CA TYR A 241 3.66 -7.76 -5.40
C TYR A 241 5.06 -8.37 -5.45
N GLY A 242 5.33 -9.39 -4.62
CA GLY A 242 6.62 -10.04 -4.49
C GLY A 242 7.42 -9.55 -3.29
N TYR A 243 8.67 -10.01 -3.14
CA TYR A 243 9.53 -9.68 -2.00
C TYR A 243 10.90 -9.16 -2.46
N ALA A 244 11.46 -8.20 -1.71
CA ALA A 244 12.73 -7.58 -2.02
C ALA A 244 13.86 -8.29 -1.26
N ILE A 245 14.68 -9.11 -1.92
CA ILE A 245 15.79 -9.88 -1.30
C ILE A 245 15.34 -10.97 -0.31
N ILE A 246 14.45 -10.67 0.63
CA ILE A 246 14.05 -11.55 1.74
C ILE A 246 12.64 -12.07 1.51
N LYS A 247 12.49 -13.40 1.40
CA LYS A 247 11.19 -14.06 1.36
C LYS A 247 10.84 -14.63 2.73
N PRO A 248 9.55 -14.63 3.13
CA PRO A 248 9.13 -15.23 4.38
C PRO A 248 9.43 -16.73 4.36
N ALA A 249 10.14 -17.20 5.39
CA ALA A 249 10.46 -18.62 5.55
C ALA A 249 9.24 -19.43 6.02
N GLU A 250 8.31 -18.78 6.72
CA GLU A 250 7.13 -19.38 7.32
C GLU A 250 5.93 -18.46 7.13
N LYS A 251 4.75 -19.03 6.89
CA LYS A 251 3.51 -18.24 6.83
C LYS A 251 3.14 -17.80 8.25
N TRP A 252 2.97 -16.50 8.44
CA TRP A 252 2.47 -15.99 9.72
C TRP A 252 0.98 -16.24 9.86
N MET A 253 0.59 -16.87 10.97
CA MET A 253 -0.79 -17.11 11.36
C MET A 253 -0.92 -16.80 12.85
N PRO A 254 -1.63 -15.73 13.25
CA PRO A 254 -1.84 -15.41 14.65
C PRO A 254 -2.75 -16.48 15.29
N ALA A 255 -2.49 -16.80 16.55
CA ALA A 255 -3.30 -17.77 17.29
C ALA A 255 -4.71 -17.21 17.50
N ARG A 256 -5.73 -17.91 16.98
CA ARG A 256 -7.14 -17.56 17.21
C ARG A 256 -7.80 -18.57 18.14
N GLN A 257 -8.52 -18.08 19.15
CA GLN A 257 -9.44 -18.92 19.93
C GLN A 257 -10.83 -18.83 19.28
N SER A 258 -11.23 -19.91 18.62
CA SER A 258 -12.59 -20.10 18.11
C SER A 258 -13.47 -20.62 19.24
N PHE A 259 -14.39 -19.79 19.75
CA PHE A 259 -15.37 -20.22 20.76
C PHE A 259 -16.60 -20.92 20.15
N THR A 260 -16.62 -21.13 18.83
CA THR A 260 -17.75 -21.72 18.09
C THR A 260 -17.50 -23.14 17.59
N GLU A 261 -16.26 -23.62 17.57
CA GLU A 261 -15.93 -24.97 17.05
C GLU A 261 -15.71 -26.03 18.14
N ALA A 262 -15.56 -25.62 19.40
CA ALA A 262 -15.44 -26.55 20.53
C ALA A 262 -16.73 -27.36 20.80
N GLU A 263 -17.87 -26.99 20.22
CA GLU A 263 -19.14 -27.73 20.33
C GLU A 263 -19.40 -28.70 19.17
N LYS A 264 -18.64 -28.63 18.06
CA LYS A 264 -18.85 -29.55 16.93
C LYS A 264 -18.07 -30.86 17.07
N GLU A 265 -16.89 -30.84 17.71
CA GLU A 265 -16.12 -32.08 17.93
C GLU A 265 -16.52 -32.85 19.20
N THR A 266 -17.23 -32.23 20.14
CA THR A 266 -17.76 -32.91 21.34
C THR A 266 -19.14 -33.56 21.11
N ALA A 267 -19.87 -33.20 20.06
CA ALA A 267 -21.20 -33.73 19.76
C ALA A 267 -21.21 -35.19 19.24
N GLU A 268 -20.08 -35.75 18.79
CA GLU A 268 -20.01 -37.14 18.31
C GLU A 268 -19.39 -38.15 19.28
N LYS A 269 -18.83 -37.71 20.42
CA LYS A 269 -18.31 -38.62 21.44
C LYS A 269 -18.54 -38.09 22.84
N THR A 270 -19.71 -38.38 23.40
CA THR A 270 -19.90 -38.98 24.74
C THR A 270 -21.36 -38.88 25.14
N GLY A 271 -22.08 -40.00 25.06
CA GLY A 271 -23.23 -40.20 25.93
C GLY A 271 -22.71 -40.46 27.34
N SER A 272 -22.90 -39.51 28.25
CA SER A 272 -22.96 -39.74 29.70
C SER A 272 -23.39 -38.46 30.41
N GLU A 273 -24.43 -38.59 31.22
CA GLU A 273 -25.00 -37.56 32.10
C GLU A 273 -23.96 -36.97 33.06
N ALA A 274 -23.93 -35.64 33.21
CA ALA A 274 -23.97 -34.93 34.50
C ALA A 274 -23.96 -33.39 34.34
N ALA A 275 -25.14 -32.80 34.59
CA ALA A 275 -25.44 -31.51 35.23
C ALA A 275 -24.62 -30.24 34.84
N ALA A 276 -25.14 -29.51 33.85
CA ALA A 276 -25.18 -28.04 33.88
C ALA A 276 -26.65 -27.63 33.98
N SER A 277 -26.97 -26.77 34.94
CA SER A 277 -28.31 -26.35 35.32
C SER A 277 -28.98 -25.44 34.29
N ASP A 278 -30.14 -25.88 33.83
CA ASP A 278 -31.31 -25.17 33.29
C ASP A 278 -31.08 -24.02 32.28
N GLU A 279 -30.94 -24.39 31.01
CA GLU A 279 -31.44 -23.60 29.89
C GLU A 279 -32.86 -24.08 29.51
N LEU A 280 -33.88 -23.27 29.83
CA LEU A 280 -35.19 -23.37 29.18
C LEU A 280 -35.73 -21.97 28.91
N VAL A 281 -35.52 -21.54 27.67
CA VAL A 281 -36.00 -20.29 27.10
C VAL A 281 -37.42 -20.47 26.57
N SER A 282 -38.41 -19.82 27.18
CA SER A 282 -39.82 -19.89 26.72
C SER A 282 -40.27 -18.73 25.82
N ASP A 283 -39.39 -17.88 25.30
CA ASP A 283 -39.78 -16.79 24.37
C ASP A 283 -38.62 -16.25 23.48
N GLY A 284 -37.60 -17.07 23.18
CA GLY A 284 -36.46 -16.66 22.35
C GLY A 284 -35.55 -15.57 22.93
N THR A 285 -35.61 -15.34 24.25
CA THR A 285 -34.72 -14.44 25.00
C THR A 285 -33.60 -15.24 25.63
N ILE A 286 -32.34 -14.88 25.36
CA ILE A 286 -31.18 -15.51 25.98
C ILE A 286 -30.90 -14.74 27.29
N GLN A 287 -30.77 -15.48 28.40
CA GLN A 287 -30.44 -14.90 29.70
C GLN A 287 -29.21 -15.59 30.26
N GLN A 288 -28.26 -14.80 30.74
CA GLN A 288 -27.07 -15.28 31.43
C GLN A 288 -26.96 -14.57 32.77
N ILE A 289 -26.80 -15.35 33.84
CA ILE A 289 -26.66 -14.85 35.20
C ILE A 289 -25.18 -14.93 35.59
N ILE A 290 -24.61 -13.80 35.97
CA ILE A 290 -23.24 -13.68 36.48
C ILE A 290 -23.35 -13.43 37.99
N GLU A 291 -22.89 -14.38 38.78
CA GLU A 291 -22.81 -14.22 40.23
C GLU A 291 -21.50 -13.55 40.62
N THR A 292 -21.55 -12.57 41.52
CA THR A 292 -20.39 -11.95 42.16
C THR A 292 -20.55 -12.02 43.69
N PRO A 293 -19.48 -11.81 44.47
CA PRO A 293 -19.53 -11.89 45.94
C PRO A 293 -20.55 -10.94 46.58
N ASP A 294 -20.87 -9.82 45.92
CA ASP A 294 -21.76 -8.77 46.40
C ASP A 294 -23.17 -8.81 45.78
N GLY A 295 -23.45 -9.77 44.88
CA GLY A 295 -24.78 -9.94 44.28
C GLY A 295 -24.80 -10.67 42.94
N GLN A 296 -25.98 -10.71 42.30
CA GLN A 296 -26.16 -11.34 40.99
C GLN A 296 -26.51 -10.30 39.94
N VAL A 297 -25.87 -10.38 38.77
CA VAL A 297 -26.20 -9.59 37.58
C VAL A 297 -26.78 -10.51 36.53
N THR A 298 -28.02 -10.25 36.10
CA THR A 298 -28.65 -10.98 34.99
C THR A 298 -28.58 -10.14 33.73
N ILE A 299 -27.89 -10.65 32.71
CA ILE A 299 -27.87 -10.07 31.36
C ILE A 299 -28.90 -10.83 30.54
N SER A 300 -29.96 -10.13 30.13
CA SER A 300 -30.97 -10.68 29.21
C SER A 300 -30.93 -9.94 27.90
N PHE A 301 -30.82 -10.66 26.79
CA PHE A 301 -30.94 -10.08 25.46
C PHE A 301 -31.83 -10.96 24.59
N LYS A 302 -32.76 -10.31 23.89
CA LYS A 302 -33.57 -10.94 22.85
C LYS A 302 -32.94 -10.51 21.51
N PRO A 303 -32.25 -11.40 20.77
CA PRO A 303 -31.76 -11.03 19.45
C PRO A 303 -32.97 -10.58 18.63
N LYS A 304 -32.97 -9.31 18.18
CA LYS A 304 -33.87 -8.93 17.10
C LYS A 304 -33.58 -9.92 15.98
N LYS A 305 -34.60 -10.64 15.48
CA LYS A 305 -34.47 -11.34 14.20
C LYS A 305 -33.87 -10.30 13.26
N LYS A 306 -32.61 -10.46 12.87
CA LYS A 306 -32.12 -9.77 11.69
C LYS A 306 -33.20 -10.10 10.67
N LYS A 307 -33.91 -9.09 10.16
CA LYS A 307 -34.48 -9.26 8.81
C LYS A 307 -33.30 -9.83 8.05
N ALA A 308 -33.42 -11.03 7.51
CA ALA A 308 -32.45 -11.50 6.53
C ALA A 308 -32.34 -10.32 5.57
N GLU A 309 -31.24 -9.57 5.66
CA GLU A 309 -30.92 -8.55 4.68
C GLU A 309 -31.05 -9.30 3.38
N ASN A 310 -31.96 -8.85 2.52
CA ASN A 310 -32.41 -9.53 1.32
C ASN A 310 -31.30 -10.44 0.80
N ASN A 311 -31.43 -11.75 1.03
CA ASN A 311 -30.43 -12.71 0.59
C ASN A 311 -30.61 -12.77 -0.93
N PHE A 312 -30.02 -11.78 -1.60
CA PHE A 312 -30.18 -11.55 -3.02
C PHE A 312 -29.51 -12.73 -3.70
N ASP A 313 -30.32 -13.57 -4.32
CA ASP A 313 -29.81 -14.73 -5.02
C ASP A 313 -29.10 -14.26 -6.30
N ARG A 314 -27.76 -14.31 -6.26
CA ARG A 314 -26.88 -13.93 -7.38
C ARG A 314 -27.12 -14.77 -8.64
N GLN A 315 -27.81 -15.90 -8.55
CA GLN A 315 -28.18 -16.76 -9.68
C GLN A 315 -29.51 -16.36 -10.34
N THR A 316 -30.27 -15.44 -9.74
CA THR A 316 -31.54 -15.01 -10.32
C THR A 316 -31.28 -14.18 -11.59
N GLN A 317 -31.93 -14.59 -12.68
CA GLN A 317 -31.90 -13.89 -13.97
C GLN A 317 -32.51 -12.49 -13.85
N GLN A 318 -31.78 -11.50 -14.33
CA GLN A 318 -32.21 -10.10 -14.35
C GLN A 318 -32.07 -9.55 -15.77
N SER A 319 -32.96 -8.62 -16.13
CA SER A 319 -32.85 -7.91 -17.40
C SER A 319 -31.51 -7.17 -17.45
N PHE A 320 -30.71 -7.44 -18.48
CA PHE A 320 -29.39 -6.82 -18.69
C PHE A 320 -29.25 -6.44 -20.17
N GLY A 321 -29.20 -5.15 -20.48
CA GLY A 321 -29.19 -4.65 -21.86
C GLY A 321 -30.37 -5.20 -22.68
N HIS A 322 -30.07 -5.92 -23.76
CA HIS A 322 -31.06 -6.57 -24.63
C HIS A 322 -31.33 -8.05 -24.29
N GLY A 323 -30.95 -8.51 -23.09
CA GLY A 323 -31.10 -9.91 -22.67
C GLY A 323 -31.32 -10.06 -21.16
N TYR A 324 -31.02 -11.25 -20.65
CA TYR A 324 -31.07 -11.56 -19.23
C TYR A 324 -29.75 -12.20 -18.81
N LEU A 325 -29.24 -11.77 -17.65
CA LEU A 325 -28.08 -12.36 -16.99
C LEU A 325 -28.35 -12.41 -15.49
N SER A 326 -27.83 -13.44 -14.83
CA SER A 326 -27.65 -13.41 -13.39
C SER A 326 -26.43 -12.54 -13.01
N VAL A 327 -26.30 -12.16 -11.74
CA VAL A 327 -25.08 -11.46 -11.29
C VAL A 327 -23.86 -12.34 -11.45
N GLU A 328 -24.02 -13.65 -11.27
CA GLU A 328 -22.91 -14.59 -11.45
C GLU A 328 -22.48 -14.71 -12.92
N GLU A 329 -23.43 -14.78 -13.85
CA GLU A 329 -23.11 -14.83 -15.28
C GLU A 329 -22.46 -13.52 -15.75
N ALA A 330 -22.94 -12.37 -15.27
CA ALA A 330 -22.32 -11.08 -15.57
C ALA A 330 -20.88 -11.01 -15.05
N ASN A 331 -20.63 -11.50 -13.82
CA ASN A 331 -19.29 -11.59 -13.25
C ASN A 331 -18.37 -12.50 -14.08
N LEU A 332 -18.86 -13.68 -14.49
CA LEU A 332 -18.12 -14.60 -15.34
C LEU A 332 -17.78 -13.97 -16.70
N ILE A 333 -18.74 -13.30 -17.34
CA ILE A 333 -18.49 -12.60 -18.62
C ILE A 333 -17.38 -11.57 -18.46
N LEU A 334 -17.46 -10.71 -17.44
CA LEU A 334 -16.45 -9.67 -17.20
C LEU A 334 -15.06 -10.25 -16.94
N ASN A 335 -14.96 -11.37 -16.23
CA ASN A 335 -13.69 -12.05 -15.98
C ASN A 335 -13.15 -12.76 -17.24
N HIS A 336 -13.97 -13.13 -18.21
CA HIS A 336 -13.51 -13.78 -19.46
C HIS A 336 -13.25 -12.78 -20.60
N LEU A 337 -13.44 -11.48 -20.39
CA LEU A 337 -13.04 -10.48 -21.37
C LEU A 337 -11.51 -10.41 -21.47
N PRO A 338 -10.93 -10.27 -22.69
CA PRO A 338 -9.49 -10.20 -22.89
C PRO A 338 -8.94 -8.80 -22.57
N MET A 339 -9.36 -8.25 -21.43
CA MET A 339 -8.98 -6.92 -20.93
C MET A 339 -9.10 -6.88 -19.40
N GLU A 340 -8.17 -6.19 -18.76
CA GLU A 340 -8.28 -5.77 -17.36
C GLU A 340 -9.26 -4.60 -17.31
N ILE A 341 -10.27 -4.69 -16.47
CA ILE A 341 -11.32 -3.69 -16.31
C ILE A 341 -11.23 -3.14 -14.90
N THR A 342 -11.30 -1.82 -14.78
CA THR A 342 -11.44 -1.10 -13.52
C THR A 342 -12.55 -0.07 -13.66
N PHE A 343 -13.42 0.04 -12.66
CA PHE A 343 -14.49 1.03 -12.64
C PHE A 343 -14.40 1.90 -11.39
N VAL A 344 -14.37 3.21 -11.61
CA VAL A 344 -14.43 4.25 -10.59
C VAL A 344 -15.76 4.97 -10.74
N ASN A 345 -16.52 5.08 -9.67
CA ASN A 345 -17.86 5.67 -9.73
C ASN A 345 -17.83 7.21 -9.80
N LYS A 346 -19.01 7.83 -9.89
CA LYS A 346 -19.16 9.28 -9.99
C LYS A 346 -18.68 10.05 -8.76
N GLU A 347 -18.51 9.40 -7.61
CA GLU A 347 -17.89 9.97 -6.39
C GLU A 347 -16.35 9.79 -6.37
N ASP A 348 -15.75 9.41 -7.50
CA ASP A 348 -14.31 9.15 -7.63
C ASP A 348 -13.81 7.98 -6.75
N ILE A 349 -14.71 7.05 -6.40
CA ILE A 349 -14.38 5.87 -5.59
C ILE A 349 -14.12 4.66 -6.49
N PHE A 350 -12.97 4.02 -6.29
CA PHE A 350 -12.61 2.74 -6.90
C PHE A 350 -13.62 1.68 -6.47
N GLN A 351 -14.48 1.22 -7.37
CA GLN A 351 -15.62 0.38 -7.01
C GLN A 351 -15.46 -1.08 -7.46
N TYR A 352 -14.76 -1.32 -8.57
CA TYR A 352 -14.71 -2.65 -9.17
C TYR A 352 -13.45 -2.84 -10.02
N TYR A 353 -12.94 -4.06 -10.03
CA TYR A 353 -12.03 -4.57 -11.05
C TYR A 353 -12.39 -6.02 -11.39
N ASN A 354 -12.08 -6.48 -12.61
CA ASN A 354 -12.32 -7.88 -13.00
C ASN A 354 -11.13 -8.78 -12.65
N ASP A 355 -11.40 -10.06 -12.45
CA ASP A 355 -10.40 -11.10 -12.18
C ASP A 355 -10.18 -11.92 -13.45
N SER A 356 -9.62 -11.25 -14.47
CA SER A 356 -9.41 -11.86 -15.81
C SER A 356 -8.13 -12.67 -15.92
N VAL A 357 -7.12 -12.31 -15.14
CA VAL A 357 -5.85 -13.02 -14.98
C VAL A 357 -5.41 -12.91 -13.52
N PRO A 358 -4.59 -13.86 -13.01
CA PRO A 358 -3.99 -13.74 -11.69
C PRO A 358 -3.29 -12.38 -11.48
N ALA A 359 -3.30 -11.87 -10.24
CA ALA A 359 -2.81 -10.53 -9.91
C ALA A 359 -1.32 -10.28 -10.28
N ASP A 360 -0.50 -11.34 -10.30
CA ASP A 360 0.91 -11.28 -10.73
C ASP A 360 1.07 -11.16 -12.26
N GLU A 361 0.09 -11.63 -13.03
CA GLU A 361 0.05 -11.52 -14.50
C GLU A 361 -0.55 -10.20 -15.00
N MET A 362 -1.39 -9.54 -14.17
CA MET A 362 -2.00 -8.24 -14.48
C MET A 362 -0.95 -7.18 -14.86
N ILE A 363 -1.24 -6.41 -15.91
CA ILE A 363 -0.46 -5.27 -16.38
C ILE A 363 -0.51 -4.15 -15.34
N PHE A 364 -1.72 -3.81 -14.90
CA PHE A 364 -1.93 -2.95 -13.75
C PHE A 364 -2.52 -3.77 -12.62
N LYS A 365 -1.64 -4.17 -11.69
CA LYS A 365 -2.01 -4.99 -10.54
C LYS A 365 -3.15 -4.33 -9.76
N ARG A 366 -4.16 -5.13 -9.42
CA ARG A 366 -5.27 -4.76 -8.56
C ARG A 366 -5.36 -5.71 -7.37
N THR A 367 -5.70 -5.17 -6.22
CA THR A 367 -5.93 -5.94 -5.00
C THR A 367 -7.25 -5.56 -4.33
N PRO A 368 -7.84 -6.48 -3.53
CA PRO A 368 -9.07 -6.19 -2.81
C PRO A 368 -8.99 -4.97 -1.87
N SER A 369 -7.79 -4.60 -1.41
CA SER A 369 -7.55 -3.40 -0.58
C SER A 369 -7.76 -2.06 -1.30
N GLN A 370 -7.69 -2.02 -2.63
CA GLN A 370 -7.91 -0.79 -3.40
C GLN A 370 -9.41 -0.44 -3.54
N VAL A 371 -10.30 -1.42 -3.44
CA VAL A 371 -11.75 -1.20 -3.56
C VAL A 371 -12.25 -0.36 -2.38
N GLY A 372 -12.94 0.73 -2.69
CA GLY A 372 -13.46 1.72 -1.74
C GLY A 372 -12.57 2.94 -1.53
N ARG A 373 -11.36 2.97 -2.10
CA ARG A 373 -10.47 4.15 -2.04
C ARG A 373 -10.88 5.21 -3.04
N ASN A 374 -10.58 6.47 -2.73
CA ASN A 374 -10.62 7.52 -3.75
C ASN A 374 -9.54 7.26 -4.81
N VAL A 375 -9.86 7.46 -6.09
CA VAL A 375 -8.96 7.17 -7.21
C VAL A 375 -7.65 7.95 -7.12
N GLU A 376 -7.66 9.17 -6.55
CA GLU A 376 -6.44 9.95 -6.35
C GLU A 376 -5.45 9.23 -5.45
N LEU A 377 -5.93 8.56 -4.40
CA LEU A 377 -5.07 7.84 -3.44
C LEU A 377 -4.50 6.54 -4.03
N CYS A 378 -5.05 6.06 -5.14
CA CYS A 378 -4.58 4.86 -5.84
C CYS A 378 -3.43 5.16 -6.82
N HIS A 379 -2.96 6.41 -6.90
CA HIS A 379 -1.93 6.83 -7.85
C HIS A 379 -0.80 7.60 -7.15
N PRO A 380 0.44 7.45 -7.63
CA PRO A 380 1.57 8.26 -7.15
C PRO A 380 1.29 9.77 -7.27
N PRO A 381 1.77 10.61 -6.32
CA PRO A 381 1.53 12.06 -6.31
C PRO A 381 1.82 12.77 -7.63
N LYS A 382 2.89 12.36 -8.33
CA LYS A 382 3.31 12.94 -9.62
C LYS A 382 2.29 12.77 -10.76
N PHE A 383 1.36 11.83 -10.65
CA PHE A 383 0.33 11.59 -11.65
C PHE A 383 -1.04 12.18 -11.29
N LEU A 384 -1.21 12.72 -10.08
CA LEU A 384 -2.50 13.22 -9.59
C LEU A 384 -3.10 14.30 -10.49
N ASP A 385 -2.30 15.26 -10.93
CA ASP A 385 -2.80 16.34 -11.80
C ASP A 385 -3.30 15.81 -13.14
N LYS A 386 -2.67 14.76 -13.66
CA LYS A 386 -3.09 14.09 -14.89
C LYS A 386 -4.40 13.33 -14.66
N VAL A 387 -4.50 12.57 -13.57
CA VAL A 387 -5.73 11.84 -13.19
C VAL A 387 -6.89 12.81 -13.01
N ARG A 388 -6.71 13.88 -12.22
CA ARG A 388 -7.71 14.95 -12.02
C ARG A 388 -8.18 15.56 -13.33
N ARG A 389 -7.25 15.87 -14.23
CA ARG A 389 -7.58 16.45 -15.53
C ARG A 389 -8.39 15.49 -16.40
N ILE A 390 -8.02 14.20 -16.44
CA ILE A 390 -8.77 13.17 -17.18
C ILE A 390 -10.18 13.05 -16.61
N PHE A 391 -10.31 12.85 -15.30
CA PHE A 391 -11.59 12.68 -14.63
C PHE A 391 -12.50 13.90 -14.81
N LYS A 392 -11.95 15.12 -14.66
CA LYS A 392 -12.68 16.36 -14.91
C LYS A 392 -13.20 16.45 -16.34
N ALA A 393 -12.33 16.23 -17.34
CA ALA A 393 -12.71 16.32 -18.75
C ALA A 393 -13.77 15.27 -19.14
N LEU A 394 -13.68 14.05 -18.60
CA LEU A 394 -14.69 13.00 -18.78
C LEU A 394 -16.01 13.37 -18.10
N ARG A 395 -15.96 13.87 -16.86
CA ARG A 395 -17.13 14.28 -16.09
C ARG A 395 -17.90 15.43 -16.74
N GLU A 396 -17.19 16.47 -17.18
CA GLU A 396 -17.75 17.67 -17.81
C GLU A 396 -18.18 17.43 -19.27
N GLY A 397 -17.83 16.29 -19.86
CA GLY A 397 -18.17 15.95 -21.25
C GLY A 397 -17.32 16.68 -22.28
N GLU A 398 -16.13 17.18 -21.90
CA GLU A 398 -15.15 17.71 -22.84
C GLU A 398 -14.62 16.61 -23.79
N ARG A 399 -14.56 15.36 -23.28
CA ARG A 399 -14.23 14.14 -24.03
C ARG A 399 -15.02 12.96 -23.49
N ASP A 400 -15.29 11.99 -24.37
CA ASP A 400 -15.90 10.71 -23.98
C ASP A 400 -14.87 9.64 -23.61
N LYS A 401 -13.64 9.77 -24.13
CA LYS A 401 -12.53 8.86 -23.80
C LYS A 401 -11.15 9.51 -23.89
N PHE A 402 -10.21 8.93 -23.16
CA PHE A 402 -8.77 9.13 -23.29
C PHE A 402 -8.10 7.79 -23.58
N GLU A 403 -7.25 7.76 -24.61
CA GLU A 403 -6.54 6.56 -25.05
C GLU A 403 -5.03 6.81 -24.95
N MET A 404 -4.32 5.80 -24.47
CA MET A 404 -2.86 5.81 -24.41
C MET A 404 -2.32 4.41 -24.63
N TRP A 405 -1.09 4.34 -25.14
CA TRP A 405 -0.45 3.05 -25.41
C TRP A 405 1.05 3.15 -25.17
N PHE A 406 1.64 2.02 -24.79
CA PHE A 406 3.08 1.91 -24.58
C PHE A 406 3.54 0.47 -24.82
N LYS A 407 4.80 0.32 -25.20
CA LYS A 407 5.45 -0.99 -25.29
C LYS A 407 6.12 -1.30 -23.95
N SER A 408 5.70 -2.37 -23.31
CA SER A 408 6.33 -2.90 -22.10
C SER A 408 7.47 -3.83 -22.51
N GLU A 409 8.70 -3.30 -22.58
CA GLU A 409 9.88 -4.08 -23.00
C GLU A 409 10.16 -5.26 -22.07
N SER A 410 9.96 -5.09 -20.75
CA SER A 410 10.17 -6.15 -19.76
C SER A 410 9.23 -7.33 -19.89
N ARG A 411 8.01 -7.11 -20.41
CA ARG A 411 6.98 -8.14 -20.59
C ARG A 411 6.80 -8.56 -22.04
N GLY A 412 7.44 -7.89 -23.00
CA GLY A 412 7.24 -8.11 -24.42
C GLY A 412 5.81 -7.81 -24.91
N LYS A 413 5.08 -6.93 -24.20
CA LYS A 413 3.66 -6.61 -24.47
C LYS A 413 3.50 -5.22 -25.09
N PHE A 414 2.48 -5.03 -25.91
CA PHE A 414 2.07 -3.71 -26.41
C PHE A 414 0.74 -3.36 -25.77
N VAL A 415 0.78 -2.49 -24.77
CA VAL A 415 -0.37 -2.21 -23.90
C VAL A 415 -1.16 -1.04 -24.46
N HIS A 416 -2.48 -1.22 -24.59
CA HIS A 416 -3.43 -0.16 -24.85
C HIS A 416 -4.29 0.06 -23.61
N VAL A 417 -4.38 1.31 -23.16
CA VAL A 417 -5.14 1.73 -21.98
C VAL A 417 -6.19 2.73 -22.43
N THR A 418 -7.42 2.56 -21.97
CA THR A 418 -8.51 3.51 -22.26
C THR A 418 -9.27 3.87 -21.00
N TYR A 419 -9.46 5.17 -20.80
CA TYR A 419 -10.36 5.73 -19.80
C TYR A 419 -11.59 6.27 -20.53
N ALA A 420 -12.76 5.69 -20.30
CA ALA A 420 -14.01 6.10 -20.93
C ALA A 420 -15.01 6.62 -19.89
N ALA A 421 -15.72 7.69 -20.22
CA ALA A 421 -16.83 8.16 -19.40
C ALA A 421 -17.99 7.15 -19.49
N VAL A 422 -18.46 6.67 -18.33
CA VAL A 422 -19.69 5.89 -18.23
C VAL A 422 -20.83 6.87 -17.98
N ARG A 423 -21.84 6.84 -18.85
CA ARG A 423 -23.04 7.66 -18.72
C ARG A 423 -24.28 6.78 -18.75
N ASP A 424 -25.33 7.20 -18.07
CA ASP A 424 -26.63 6.53 -18.14
C ASP A 424 -27.43 6.95 -19.38
N GLU A 425 -28.66 6.44 -19.51
CA GLU A 425 -29.57 6.76 -20.63
C GLU A 425 -29.94 8.25 -20.71
N ALA A 426 -29.87 8.99 -19.59
CA ALA A 426 -30.09 10.42 -19.56
C ALA A 426 -28.83 11.24 -19.91
N GLY A 427 -27.69 10.57 -20.12
CA GLY A 427 -26.39 11.18 -20.37
C GLY A 427 -25.70 11.66 -19.10
N GLU A 428 -26.22 11.33 -17.91
CA GLU A 428 -25.59 11.71 -16.66
C GLU A 428 -24.34 10.86 -16.41
N PHE A 429 -23.27 11.50 -15.93
CA PHE A 429 -22.02 10.85 -15.63
C PHE A 429 -22.15 9.91 -14.42
N GLN A 430 -21.84 8.63 -14.64
CA GLN A 430 -21.90 7.57 -13.63
C GLN A 430 -20.52 7.11 -13.16
N GLY A 431 -19.44 7.49 -13.86
CA GLY A 431 -18.08 7.15 -13.48
C GLY A 431 -17.12 7.05 -14.66
N VAL A 432 -15.93 6.53 -14.40
CA VAL A 432 -14.89 6.25 -15.39
C VAL A 432 -14.64 4.75 -15.45
N LEU A 433 -14.71 4.20 -16.66
CA LEU A 433 -14.27 2.85 -16.97
C LEU A 433 -12.84 2.90 -17.51
N GLU A 434 -11.90 2.33 -16.78
CA GLU A 434 -10.57 1.99 -17.28
C GLU A 434 -10.61 0.57 -17.85
N TYR A 435 -10.12 0.38 -19.07
CA TYR A 435 -9.83 -0.95 -19.59
C TYR A 435 -8.47 -1.01 -20.27
N VAL A 436 -7.75 -2.10 -20.01
CA VAL A 436 -6.37 -2.32 -20.42
C VAL A 436 -6.24 -3.63 -21.15
N GLN A 437 -5.61 -3.59 -22.31
CA GLN A 437 -5.48 -4.75 -23.18
C GLN A 437 -4.07 -4.85 -23.73
N ASP A 438 -3.51 -6.07 -23.70
CA ASP A 438 -2.34 -6.40 -24.52
C ASP A 438 -2.78 -6.56 -25.97
N ILE A 439 -2.40 -5.60 -26.81
CA ILE A 439 -2.71 -5.60 -28.23
C ILE A 439 -1.55 -6.13 -29.09
N GLN A 440 -0.45 -6.59 -28.48
CA GLN A 440 0.65 -7.22 -29.23
C GLN A 440 0.14 -8.37 -30.12
N PRO A 441 -0.74 -9.29 -29.65
CA PRO A 441 -1.27 -10.34 -30.51
C PRO A 441 -2.02 -9.82 -31.73
N PHE A 442 -2.66 -8.65 -31.67
CA PHE A 442 -3.32 -8.05 -32.84
C PHE A 442 -2.34 -7.42 -33.81
N ARG A 443 -1.21 -6.90 -33.31
CA ARG A 443 -0.15 -6.30 -34.12
C ARG A 443 0.63 -7.35 -34.91
N ASP A 444 0.69 -8.57 -34.40
CA ASP A 444 1.39 -9.70 -35.02
C ASP A 444 0.54 -10.44 -36.08
N ILE A 445 -0.73 -10.03 -36.27
CA ILE A 445 -1.58 -10.56 -37.34
C ILE A 445 -1.09 -10.00 -38.68
N GLU A 446 -0.47 -10.86 -39.49
CA GLU A 446 -0.03 -10.53 -40.85
C GLU A 446 -1.06 -10.91 -41.93
N GLU A 447 -1.98 -11.81 -41.60
CA GLU A 447 -2.99 -12.32 -42.53
C GLU A 447 -4.28 -11.50 -42.44
N ASP A 448 -4.85 -11.17 -43.60
CA ASP A 448 -6.13 -10.44 -43.68
C ASP A 448 -7.34 -11.25 -43.16
N PHE A 449 -7.17 -12.57 -43.00
CA PHE A 449 -8.26 -13.48 -42.67
C PHE A 449 -7.80 -14.76 -41.98
N TYR A 450 -8.32 -15.01 -40.79
CA TYR A 450 -8.14 -16.26 -40.06
C TYR A 450 -9.50 -16.69 -39.47
N ARG A 451 -9.93 -17.93 -39.76
CA ARG A 451 -11.15 -18.49 -39.16
C ARG A 451 -10.88 -19.50 -38.06
N GLY A 452 -9.71 -20.16 -38.06
CA GLY A 452 -9.29 -21.05 -36.97
C GLY A 452 -10.32 -22.12 -36.57
N VAL A 453 -11.21 -22.51 -37.48
CA VAL A 453 -12.20 -23.57 -37.27
C VAL A 453 -11.78 -24.76 -38.12
N ASP A 454 -10.93 -25.61 -37.55
CA ASP A 454 -10.74 -27.00 -38.00
C ASP A 454 -11.49 -27.95 -37.05
#